data_AF-A0A257KCD8-F1
#
_entry.id   AF-A0A257KCD8-F1
#
_cell.length_a   1.000
_cell.length_b   1.000
_cell.length_c   1.000
_cell.angle_alpha   90.00
_cell.angle_beta   90.00
_cell.angle_gamma   90.00
#
_symmetry.space_group_name_H-M   'P 1'
#
loop_
_entity.id
_entity.type
_entity.pdbx_description
1 polymer ?
#
loop_
_entity_poly.entity_id
_entity_poly.type
_entity_poly.pdbx_seq_one_letter_code
_entity_poly.pdbx_strand_id
1 'polypeptide(L)'
;MKNWLIIFTLMLGFTSHAQDFKSPVEYMSYIGNEQLDVSKNAWKYTLAVAHSKRARKIENLRQKVISSMESSLEKINKLSNGYQGDKTLHEAYVNYFQMALHNMREEYGQIIDLQEVAEQSYDAMEAYLMAKDRVDKKLEEGQTNLSKAQREFAARQHITLTESGSALGEKIKISSEVFDYEKKLYLLFFKSYVSQKNLMKSISEQNLTDIKQQSDALHQFAEEGKQNLKLIQPFKGDKHLIEATQKALISFDDLTIKHVPVFLKYYLLKDQLTQAQKMLEAKSSQDRTQDDIKQYNDLVAKTNEASATFNKSMGMATQDLNAQIDHWNEAQSFFLDSHIPAE
;
A
#
# COMPACT_ATOMS: atom_id res chain seq x y z
N MET A 1 -49.76 -63.77 26.12
CA MET A 1 -50.84 -62.82 25.78
C MET A 1 -50.20 -61.49 25.42
N LYS A 2 -50.60 -60.98 24.25
CA LYS A 2 -50.24 -59.72 23.60
C LYS A 2 -50.48 -58.55 24.57
N ASN A 3 -49.56 -57.61 24.68
CA ASN A 3 -49.86 -56.21 24.97
C ASN A 3 -48.73 -55.32 24.42
N TRP A 4 -49.08 -54.60 23.36
CA TRP A 4 -48.35 -53.43 22.84
C TRP A 4 -48.45 -52.30 23.86
N LEU A 5 -47.35 -51.61 24.13
CA LEU A 5 -47.35 -50.28 24.73
C LEU A 5 -46.63 -49.34 23.76
N ILE A 6 -47.43 -48.57 23.05
CA ILE A 6 -47.03 -47.42 22.24
C ILE A 6 -46.61 -46.33 23.24
N ILE A 7 -45.32 -45.97 23.26
CA ILE A 7 -44.85 -44.76 23.94
C ILE A 7 -44.97 -43.62 22.94
N PHE A 8 -45.94 -42.76 23.20
CA PHE A 8 -46.15 -41.48 22.54
C PHE A 8 -45.10 -40.51 23.08
N THR A 9 -43.98 -40.34 22.38
CA THR A 9 -42.96 -39.35 22.74
C THR A 9 -43.51 -37.96 22.43
N LEU A 10 -44.06 -37.31 23.44
CA LEU A 10 -44.44 -35.91 23.42
C LEU A 10 -43.18 -35.08 23.14
N MET A 11 -43.01 -34.59 21.91
CA MET A 11 -42.09 -33.48 21.64
C MET A 11 -42.63 -32.25 22.37
N LEU A 12 -42.17 -32.03 23.59
CA LEU A 12 -42.18 -30.71 24.20
C LEU A 12 -41.28 -29.83 23.36
N GLY A 13 -41.88 -29.12 22.41
CA GLY A 13 -41.25 -27.99 21.76
C GLY A 13 -40.89 -26.98 22.84
N PHE A 14 -39.62 -26.95 23.22
CA PHE A 14 -39.06 -25.77 23.86
C PHE A 14 -39.24 -24.65 22.83
N THR A 15 -40.23 -23.79 23.04
CA THR A 15 -40.20 -22.46 22.45
C THR A 15 -38.93 -21.82 22.98
N SER A 16 -37.86 -21.83 22.17
CA SER A 16 -36.74 -20.94 22.42
C SER A 16 -37.35 -19.55 22.46
N HIS A 17 -37.37 -18.92 23.63
CA HIS A 17 -37.66 -17.50 23.68
C HIS A 17 -36.61 -16.85 22.78
N ALA A 18 -37.04 -16.37 21.61
CA ALA A 18 -36.34 -15.34 20.90
C ALA A 18 -36.07 -14.22 21.91
N GLN A 19 -34.94 -13.52 21.80
CA GLN A 19 -34.71 -12.34 22.61
C GLN A 19 -35.83 -11.33 22.30
N ASP A 20 -36.85 -11.29 23.15
CA ASP A 20 -37.96 -10.36 23.03
C ASP A 20 -37.48 -9.01 23.58
N PHE A 21 -37.04 -8.15 22.67
CA PHE A 21 -36.66 -6.78 23.00
C PHE A 21 -37.91 -6.00 23.44
N LYS A 22 -37.81 -5.29 24.57
CA LYS A 22 -38.94 -4.57 25.18
C LYS A 22 -39.24 -3.25 24.46
N SER A 23 -38.32 -2.76 23.63
CA SER A 23 -38.46 -1.53 22.87
C SER A 23 -37.67 -1.58 21.54
N PRO A 24 -38.04 -0.78 20.53
CA PRO A 24 -37.29 -0.75 19.28
C PRO A 24 -35.89 -0.13 19.46
N VAL A 25 -35.71 0.70 20.48
CA VAL A 25 -34.41 1.26 20.88
C VAL A 25 -33.48 0.17 21.39
N GLU A 26 -33.98 -0.76 22.21
CA GLU A 26 -33.20 -1.88 22.73
C GLU A 26 -32.72 -2.81 21.61
N TYR A 27 -33.60 -3.12 20.66
CA TYR A 27 -33.27 -3.89 19.46
C TYR A 27 -32.22 -3.19 18.58
N MET A 28 -32.46 -1.91 18.24
CA MET A 28 -31.54 -1.13 17.43
C MET A 28 -30.17 -0.97 18.10
N SER A 29 -30.16 -0.79 19.42
CA SER A 29 -28.93 -0.67 20.22
C SER A 29 -28.17 -1.99 20.26
N TYR A 30 -28.85 -3.12 20.43
CA TYR A 30 -28.22 -4.44 20.42
C TYR A 30 -27.49 -4.71 19.11
N ILE A 31 -28.16 -4.54 17.97
CA ILE A 31 -27.56 -4.78 16.67
C ILE A 31 -26.47 -3.72 16.36
N GLY A 32 -26.69 -2.47 16.74
CA GLY A 32 -25.69 -1.39 16.62
C GLY A 32 -24.41 -1.66 17.40
N ASN A 33 -24.51 -2.25 18.59
CA ASN A 33 -23.35 -2.59 19.41
C ASN A 33 -22.47 -3.67 18.78
N GLU A 34 -23.07 -4.62 18.05
CA GLU A 34 -22.31 -5.64 17.32
C GLU A 34 -21.43 -4.99 16.22
N GLN A 35 -21.94 -3.99 15.52
CA GLN A 35 -21.13 -3.21 14.57
C GLN A 35 -20.07 -2.35 15.26
N LEU A 36 -20.37 -1.75 16.41
CA LEU A 36 -19.40 -0.97 17.17
C LEU A 36 -18.17 -1.81 17.55
N ASP A 37 -18.36 -3.06 17.96
CA ASP A 37 -17.25 -3.94 18.32
C ASP A 37 -16.38 -4.33 17.12
N VAL A 38 -17.01 -4.57 15.96
CA VAL A 38 -16.28 -4.76 14.70
C VAL A 38 -15.48 -3.51 14.33
N SER A 39 -16.09 -2.32 14.43
CA SER A 39 -15.43 -1.05 14.13
C SER A 39 -14.22 -0.80 15.03
N LYS A 40 -14.26 -1.20 16.31
CA LYS A 40 -13.10 -1.09 17.22
C LYS A 40 -11.93 -1.96 16.76
N ASN A 41 -12.21 -3.17 16.28
CA ASN A 41 -11.18 -4.05 15.73
C ASN A 41 -10.65 -3.53 14.39
N ALA A 42 -11.55 -3.02 13.53
CA ALA A 42 -11.18 -2.39 12.26
C ALA A 42 -10.24 -1.20 12.51
N TRP A 43 -10.54 -0.37 13.51
CA TRP A 43 -9.69 0.75 13.90
C TRP A 43 -8.29 0.32 14.35
N LYS A 44 -8.18 -0.73 15.17
CA LYS A 44 -6.87 -1.29 15.55
C LYS A 44 -6.09 -1.81 14.35
N TYR A 45 -6.79 -2.39 13.36
CA TYR A 45 -6.20 -2.79 12.10
C TYR A 45 -5.71 -1.58 11.30
N THR A 46 -6.51 -0.52 11.16
CA THR A 46 -6.14 0.75 10.51
C THR A 46 -4.87 1.35 11.12
N LEU A 47 -4.79 1.42 12.45
CA LEU A 47 -3.59 1.90 13.16
C LEU A 47 -2.38 1.01 12.90
N ALA A 48 -2.55 -0.31 12.79
CA ALA A 48 -1.44 -1.19 12.46
C ALA A 48 -0.98 -1.02 11.01
N VAL A 49 -1.88 -0.81 10.06
CA VAL A 49 -1.50 -0.50 8.67
C VAL A 49 -0.71 0.81 8.60
N ALA A 50 -1.12 1.83 9.37
CA ALA A 50 -0.44 3.12 9.43
C ALA A 50 0.96 3.05 10.04
N HIS A 51 1.13 2.33 11.16
CA HIS A 51 2.31 2.49 12.02
C HIS A 51 3.15 1.21 12.20
N SER A 52 2.75 0.06 11.66
CA SER A 52 3.47 -1.20 11.86
C SER A 52 4.11 -1.73 10.58
N LYS A 53 5.45 -1.88 10.59
CA LYS A 53 6.20 -2.59 9.53
C LYS A 53 6.07 -4.12 9.59
N ARG A 54 5.40 -4.68 10.60
CA ARG A 54 5.29 -6.14 10.81
C ARG A 54 4.08 -6.73 10.09
N ALA A 55 4.28 -7.30 8.91
CA ALA A 55 3.25 -7.97 8.11
C ALA A 55 2.41 -8.97 8.93
N ARG A 56 3.06 -9.84 9.74
CA ARG A 56 2.34 -10.80 10.61
C ARG A 56 1.41 -10.13 11.63
N LYS A 57 1.77 -8.95 12.16
CA LYS A 57 0.91 -8.21 13.09
C LYS A 57 -0.32 -7.66 12.38
N ILE A 58 -0.14 -7.10 11.18
CA ILE A 58 -1.22 -6.58 10.34
C ILE A 58 -2.19 -7.71 9.99
N GLU A 59 -1.67 -8.85 9.54
CA GLU A 59 -2.49 -10.02 9.19
C GLU A 59 -3.26 -10.56 10.39
N ASN A 60 -2.62 -10.69 11.56
CA ASN A 60 -3.30 -11.12 12.78
C ASN A 60 -4.45 -10.17 13.18
N LEU A 61 -4.31 -8.86 12.95
CA LEU A 61 -5.38 -7.90 13.23
C LEU A 61 -6.50 -7.99 12.18
N ARG A 62 -6.17 -8.21 10.91
CA ARG A 62 -7.17 -8.50 9.86
C ARG A 62 -8.01 -9.72 10.22
N GLN A 63 -7.37 -10.81 10.65
CA GLN A 63 -8.07 -12.02 11.09
C GLN A 63 -8.99 -11.77 12.30
N LYS A 64 -8.59 -10.88 13.22
CA LYS A 64 -9.44 -10.45 14.34
C LYS A 64 -10.67 -9.67 13.87
N VAL A 65 -10.52 -8.80 12.86
CA VAL A 65 -11.67 -8.11 12.25
C VAL A 65 -12.65 -9.14 11.66
N ILE A 66 -12.14 -10.08 10.85
CA ILE A 66 -12.95 -11.16 10.26
C ILE A 66 -13.67 -11.96 11.35
N SER A 67 -12.95 -12.44 12.36
CA SER A 67 -13.53 -13.22 13.46
C SER A 67 -14.62 -12.44 14.20
N SER A 68 -14.43 -11.13 14.40
CA SER A 68 -15.46 -10.29 15.02
C SER A 68 -16.69 -10.11 14.13
N MET A 69 -16.52 -9.96 12.81
CA MET A 69 -17.63 -9.90 11.86
C MET A 69 -18.43 -11.21 11.84
N GLU A 70 -17.75 -12.37 11.90
CA GLU A 70 -18.42 -13.68 11.98
C GLU A 70 -19.25 -13.82 13.25
N SER A 71 -18.65 -13.49 14.40
CA SER A 71 -19.35 -13.53 15.68
C SER A 71 -20.56 -12.60 15.70
N SER A 72 -20.43 -11.38 15.17
CA SER A 72 -21.55 -10.43 15.10
C SER A 72 -22.63 -10.90 14.15
N LEU A 73 -22.27 -11.44 12.98
CA LEU A 73 -23.22 -12.03 12.04
C LEU A 73 -23.98 -13.21 12.66
N GLU A 74 -23.30 -14.09 13.41
CA GLU A 74 -23.96 -15.22 14.10
C GLU A 74 -25.01 -14.73 15.10
N LYS A 75 -24.68 -13.72 15.91
CA LYS A 75 -25.63 -13.15 16.88
C LYS A 75 -26.80 -12.46 16.21
N ILE A 76 -26.56 -11.70 15.13
CA ILE A 76 -27.61 -11.01 14.39
C ILE A 76 -28.55 -12.01 13.71
N ASN A 77 -28.02 -13.09 13.12
CA ASN A 77 -28.83 -14.16 12.51
C ASN A 77 -29.78 -14.85 13.52
N LYS A 78 -29.45 -14.86 14.82
CA LYS A 78 -30.36 -15.37 15.86
C LYS A 78 -31.61 -14.49 16.04
N LEU A 79 -31.62 -13.28 15.49
CA LEU A 79 -32.74 -12.34 15.47
C LEU A 79 -33.58 -12.46 14.18
N SER A 80 -33.72 -13.67 13.63
CA SER A 80 -34.30 -13.95 12.31
C SER A 80 -35.74 -13.45 12.08
N ASN A 81 -36.45 -13.12 13.15
CA ASN A 81 -37.82 -12.58 13.12
C ASN A 81 -37.85 -11.04 13.08
N GLY A 82 -36.70 -10.37 13.15
CA GLY A 82 -36.61 -8.91 13.24
C GLY A 82 -37.25 -8.36 14.50
N TYR A 83 -37.58 -7.07 14.49
CA TYR A 83 -38.31 -6.43 15.59
C TYR A 83 -39.81 -6.43 15.28
N GLN A 84 -40.61 -7.16 16.06
CA GLN A 84 -42.06 -7.28 15.86
C GLN A 84 -42.44 -7.71 14.43
N GLY A 85 -41.60 -8.51 13.76
CA GLY A 85 -41.78 -8.93 12.37
C GLY A 85 -41.17 -8.00 11.30
N ASP A 86 -40.74 -6.78 11.65
CA ASP A 86 -39.95 -5.93 10.73
C ASP A 86 -38.51 -6.44 10.66
N LYS A 87 -38.18 -7.10 9.54
CA LYS A 87 -36.85 -7.66 9.27
C LYS A 87 -35.89 -6.69 8.60
N THR A 88 -36.34 -5.50 8.20
CA THR A 88 -35.56 -4.59 7.36
C THR A 88 -34.19 -4.25 7.95
N LEU A 89 -34.15 -3.90 9.24
CA LEU A 89 -32.88 -3.57 9.90
C LEU A 89 -31.99 -4.82 10.05
N HIS A 90 -32.58 -5.97 10.42
CA HIS A 90 -31.86 -7.23 10.51
C HIS A 90 -31.21 -7.60 9.17
N GLU A 91 -31.97 -7.59 8.08
CA GLU A 91 -31.49 -7.92 6.74
C GLU A 91 -30.40 -6.97 6.27
N ALA A 92 -30.52 -5.66 6.54
CA ALA A 92 -29.49 -4.69 6.21
C ALA A 92 -28.14 -5.02 6.89
N TYR A 93 -28.17 -5.40 8.17
CA TYR A 93 -26.98 -5.80 8.90
C TYR A 93 -26.40 -7.14 8.41
N VAL A 94 -27.25 -8.14 8.17
CA VAL A 94 -26.84 -9.44 7.63
C VAL A 94 -26.16 -9.25 6.27
N ASN A 95 -26.78 -8.49 5.37
CA ASN A 95 -26.23 -8.21 4.04
C ASN A 95 -24.89 -7.47 4.14
N TYR A 96 -24.80 -6.45 5.01
CA TYR A 96 -23.54 -5.73 5.23
C TYR A 96 -22.42 -6.65 5.73
N PHE A 97 -22.66 -7.45 6.77
CA PHE A 97 -21.62 -8.32 7.32
C PHE A 97 -21.23 -9.45 6.38
N GLN A 98 -22.17 -10.03 5.64
CA GLN A 98 -21.87 -11.05 4.62
C GLN A 98 -21.01 -10.46 3.50
N MET A 99 -21.39 -9.28 2.98
CA MET A 99 -20.63 -8.56 1.98
C MET A 99 -19.22 -8.22 2.50
N ALA A 100 -19.12 -7.67 3.71
CA ALA A 100 -17.84 -7.29 4.31
C ALA A 100 -16.93 -8.52 4.54
N LEU A 101 -17.48 -9.64 5.01
CA LEU A 101 -16.75 -10.89 5.18
C LEU A 101 -16.23 -11.45 3.85
N HIS A 102 -17.05 -11.46 2.81
CA HIS A 102 -16.65 -11.92 1.48
C HIS A 102 -15.48 -11.06 0.95
N ASN A 103 -15.61 -9.74 1.00
CA ASN A 103 -14.56 -8.80 0.60
C ASN A 103 -13.27 -8.98 1.42
N MET A 104 -13.39 -9.12 2.74
CA MET A 104 -12.23 -9.28 3.63
C MET A 104 -11.55 -10.64 3.48
N ARG A 105 -12.24 -11.71 3.05
CA ARG A 105 -11.64 -13.04 2.85
C ARG A 105 -11.12 -13.27 1.45
N GLU A 106 -11.95 -13.02 0.45
CA GLU A 106 -11.68 -13.41 -0.92
C GLU A 106 -10.90 -12.32 -1.66
N GLU A 107 -11.42 -11.10 -1.68
CA GLU A 107 -10.79 -9.98 -2.39
C GLU A 107 -9.49 -9.54 -1.69
N TYR A 108 -9.49 -9.44 -0.36
CA TYR A 108 -8.27 -9.17 0.40
C TYR A 108 -7.27 -10.34 0.42
N GLY A 109 -7.74 -11.59 0.27
CA GLY A 109 -6.85 -12.74 0.10
C GLY A 109 -6.03 -12.63 -1.18
N GLN A 110 -6.67 -12.29 -2.30
CA GLN A 110 -5.99 -12.06 -3.59
C GLN A 110 -5.06 -10.84 -3.55
N ILE A 111 -5.40 -9.81 -2.77
CA ILE A 111 -4.55 -8.63 -2.54
C ILE A 111 -3.24 -8.99 -1.83
N ILE A 112 -3.26 -9.98 -0.92
CA ILE A 112 -2.04 -10.44 -0.23
C ILE A 112 -1.06 -11.07 -1.24
N ASP A 113 -1.56 -11.87 -2.18
CA ASP A 113 -0.73 -12.46 -3.23
C ASP A 113 -0.09 -11.37 -4.11
N LEU A 114 -0.84 -10.30 -4.40
CA LEU A 114 -0.32 -9.13 -5.13
C LEU A 114 0.73 -8.37 -4.32
N GLN A 115 0.61 -8.32 -2.99
CA GLN A 115 1.56 -7.58 -2.13
C GLN A 115 2.99 -8.11 -2.26
N GLU A 116 3.18 -9.42 -2.42
CA GLU A 116 4.52 -10.03 -2.53
C GLU A 116 5.27 -9.58 -3.79
N VAL A 117 4.54 -9.27 -4.85
CA VAL A 117 5.12 -8.85 -6.15
C VAL A 117 4.94 -7.36 -6.43
N ALA A 118 4.14 -6.65 -5.63
CA ALA A 118 3.83 -5.24 -5.82
C ALA A 118 5.09 -4.38 -5.91
N GLU A 119 6.12 -4.67 -5.11
CA GLU A 119 7.36 -3.89 -5.08
C GLU A 119 8.28 -4.12 -6.31
N GLN A 120 7.94 -5.06 -7.19
CA GLN A 120 8.76 -5.43 -8.34
C GLN A 120 8.60 -4.48 -9.52
N SER A 121 7.44 -3.85 -9.68
CA SER A 121 7.17 -2.89 -10.74
C SER A 121 6.14 -1.85 -10.32
N TYR A 122 6.17 -0.68 -10.98
CA TYR A 122 5.15 0.34 -10.78
C TYR A 122 3.74 -0.20 -11.05
N ASP A 123 3.55 -0.91 -12.17
CA ASP A 123 2.25 -1.45 -12.56
C ASP A 123 1.70 -2.46 -11.53
N ALA A 124 2.58 -3.30 -10.96
CA ALA A 124 2.18 -4.24 -9.93
C ALA A 124 1.74 -3.52 -8.64
N MET A 125 2.48 -2.48 -8.23
CA MET A 125 2.10 -1.66 -7.09
C MET A 125 0.80 -0.89 -7.31
N GLU A 126 0.63 -0.29 -8.49
CA GLU A 126 -0.59 0.43 -8.85
C GLU A 126 -1.78 -0.52 -8.87
N ALA A 127 -1.66 -1.71 -9.48
CA ALA A 127 -2.70 -2.73 -9.47
C ALA A 127 -3.05 -3.20 -8.05
N TYR A 128 -2.06 -3.39 -7.19
CA TYR A 128 -2.24 -3.72 -5.78
C TYR A 128 -3.03 -2.63 -5.03
N LEU A 129 -2.65 -1.35 -5.17
CA LEU A 129 -3.35 -0.24 -4.51
C LEU A 129 -4.76 -0.05 -5.08
N MET A 130 -4.96 -0.20 -6.39
CA MET A 130 -6.28 -0.14 -7.02
C MET A 130 -7.20 -1.27 -6.54
N ALA A 131 -6.66 -2.47 -6.31
CA ALA A 131 -7.44 -3.58 -5.77
C ALA A 131 -7.89 -3.27 -4.34
N LYS A 132 -7.02 -2.70 -3.50
CA LYS A 132 -7.39 -2.23 -2.15
C LYS A 132 -8.48 -1.16 -2.19
N ASP A 133 -8.31 -0.13 -3.02
CA ASP A 133 -9.28 0.95 -3.17
C ASP A 133 -10.67 0.42 -3.57
N ARG A 134 -10.72 -0.60 -4.43
CA ARG A 134 -11.97 -1.24 -4.84
C ARG A 134 -12.68 -1.89 -3.67
N VAL A 135 -11.94 -2.60 -2.82
CA VAL A 135 -12.51 -3.24 -1.64
C VAL A 135 -12.98 -2.19 -0.64
N ASP A 136 -12.15 -1.18 -0.36
CA ASP A 136 -12.48 -0.14 0.60
C ASP A 136 -13.73 0.64 0.16
N LYS A 137 -13.85 0.95 -1.14
CA LYS A 137 -15.07 1.56 -1.70
C LYS A 137 -16.31 0.70 -1.54
N LYS A 138 -16.23 -0.62 -1.77
CA LYS A 138 -17.36 -1.53 -1.54
C LYS A 138 -17.78 -1.56 -0.07
N LEU A 139 -16.82 -1.55 0.84
CA LEU A 139 -17.08 -1.50 2.28
C LEU A 139 -17.76 -0.18 2.68
N GLU A 140 -17.33 0.95 2.11
CA GLU A 140 -17.95 2.27 2.32
C GLU A 140 -19.38 2.35 1.77
N GLU A 141 -19.62 1.83 0.57
CA GLU A 141 -20.97 1.75 -0.02
C GLU A 141 -21.90 0.88 0.84
N GLY A 142 -21.42 -0.28 1.30
CA GLY A 142 -22.14 -1.14 2.23
C GLY A 142 -22.48 -0.43 3.55
N GLN A 143 -21.51 0.29 4.12
CA GLN A 143 -21.70 1.07 5.35
C GLN A 143 -22.70 2.21 5.17
N THR A 144 -22.70 2.86 4.00
CA THR A 144 -23.65 3.91 3.65
C THR A 144 -25.08 3.36 3.57
N ASN A 145 -25.25 2.21 2.93
CA ASN A 145 -26.53 1.51 2.85
C ASN A 145 -27.04 1.08 4.22
N LEU A 146 -26.15 0.55 5.08
CA LEU A 146 -26.49 0.20 6.44
C LEU A 146 -26.92 1.43 7.26
N SER A 147 -26.18 2.53 7.17
CA SER A 147 -26.50 3.81 7.82
C SER A 147 -27.87 4.36 7.38
N LYS A 148 -28.23 4.16 6.11
CA LYS A 148 -29.55 4.52 5.59
C LYS A 148 -30.65 3.65 6.22
N ALA A 149 -30.47 2.33 6.25
CA ALA A 149 -31.44 1.42 6.86
C ALA A 149 -31.66 1.68 8.36
N GLN A 150 -30.59 2.03 9.09
CA GLN A 150 -30.68 2.47 10.49
C GLN A 150 -31.58 3.71 10.66
N ARG A 151 -31.38 4.73 9.81
CA ARG A 151 -32.19 5.96 9.83
C ARG A 151 -33.65 5.69 9.48
N GLU A 152 -33.90 4.85 8.49
CA GLU A 152 -35.25 4.46 8.10
C GLU A 152 -35.98 3.68 9.20
N PHE A 153 -35.30 2.73 9.85
CA PHE A 153 -35.86 2.00 10.99
C PHE A 153 -36.17 2.95 12.15
N ALA A 154 -35.24 3.84 12.49
CA ALA A 154 -35.44 4.85 13.53
C ALA A 154 -36.66 5.72 13.25
N ALA A 155 -36.80 6.22 12.01
CA ALA A 155 -37.94 7.02 11.60
C ALA A 155 -39.28 6.24 11.72
N ARG A 156 -39.32 4.98 11.26
CA ARG A 156 -40.53 4.12 11.37
C ARG A 156 -40.92 3.81 12.81
N GLN A 157 -39.94 3.68 13.69
CA GLN A 157 -40.13 3.34 15.11
C GLN A 157 -40.17 4.58 16.02
N HIS A 158 -40.24 5.78 15.45
CA HIS A 158 -40.26 7.07 16.17
C HIS A 158 -39.09 7.24 17.16
N ILE A 159 -37.91 6.71 16.81
CA ILE A 159 -36.68 6.86 17.56
C ILE A 159 -36.01 8.18 17.17
N THR A 160 -35.73 9.03 18.15
CA THR A 160 -34.89 10.23 17.95
C THR A 160 -33.43 9.80 17.93
N LEU A 161 -32.78 9.94 16.78
CA LEU A 161 -31.34 9.76 16.67
C LEU A 161 -30.63 11.02 17.18
N THR A 162 -29.77 10.87 18.19
CA THR A 162 -28.84 11.93 18.54
C THR A 162 -27.70 11.90 17.52
N GLU A 163 -27.64 12.89 16.63
CA GLU A 163 -26.54 13.06 15.67
C GLU A 163 -25.25 13.47 16.40
N SER A 164 -24.61 12.51 17.06
CA SER A 164 -23.18 12.52 17.29
C SER A 164 -22.64 11.37 16.47
N GLY A 165 -22.02 11.66 15.32
CA GLY A 165 -21.23 10.65 14.62
C GLY A 165 -20.30 9.98 15.64
N SER A 166 -20.22 8.64 15.62
CA SER A 166 -19.35 7.98 16.59
C SER A 166 -17.92 8.52 16.41
N ALA A 167 -17.26 8.90 17.50
CA ALA A 167 -15.88 9.41 17.43
C ALA A 167 -14.97 8.47 16.62
N LEU A 168 -15.25 7.18 16.68
CA LEU A 168 -14.59 6.14 15.90
C LEU A 168 -14.82 6.26 14.38
N GLY A 169 -16.06 6.52 13.95
CA GLY A 169 -16.38 6.74 12.54
C GLY A 169 -15.67 7.96 11.96
N GLU A 170 -15.57 9.04 12.73
CA GLU A 170 -14.81 10.22 12.32
C GLU A 170 -13.31 9.93 12.22
N LYS A 171 -12.74 9.19 13.18
CA LYS A 171 -11.35 8.73 13.12
C LYS A 171 -11.06 7.92 11.84
N ILE A 172 -11.95 6.97 11.51
CA ILE A 172 -11.83 6.14 10.29
C ILE A 172 -11.88 7.00 9.03
N LYS A 173 -12.81 7.96 8.95
CA LYS A 173 -12.93 8.86 7.80
C LYS A 173 -11.66 9.70 7.61
N ILE A 174 -11.15 10.30 8.70
CA ILE A 174 -9.90 11.06 8.66
C ILE A 174 -8.75 10.17 8.16
N SER A 175 -8.62 8.95 8.68
CA SER A 175 -7.57 8.03 8.22
C SER A 175 -7.69 7.69 6.74
N SER A 176 -8.90 7.51 6.21
CA SER A 176 -9.11 7.26 4.78
C SER A 176 -8.60 8.43 3.93
N GLU A 177 -8.93 9.67 4.31
CA GLU A 177 -8.46 10.87 3.62
C GLU A 177 -6.92 10.99 3.64
N VAL A 178 -6.30 10.60 4.76
CA VAL A 178 -4.85 10.59 4.93
C VAL A 178 -4.18 9.55 4.03
N PHE A 179 -4.69 8.31 4.00
CA PHE A 179 -4.16 7.27 3.12
C PHE A 179 -4.33 7.60 1.64
N ASP A 180 -5.46 8.19 1.24
CA ASP A 180 -5.67 8.62 -0.14
C ASP A 180 -4.67 9.71 -0.57
N TYR A 181 -4.32 10.61 0.34
CA TYR A 181 -3.32 11.62 0.09
C TYR A 181 -1.91 11.03 -0.01
N GLU A 182 -1.54 10.21 0.98
CA GLU A 182 -0.24 9.55 1.07
C GLU A 182 0.02 8.67 -0.17
N LYS A 183 -0.95 7.84 -0.57
CA LYS A 183 -0.91 6.99 -1.77
C LYS A 183 -0.54 7.75 -3.04
N LYS A 184 -1.09 8.96 -3.23
CA LYS A 184 -0.79 9.78 -4.42
C LYS A 184 0.68 10.16 -4.47
N LEU A 185 1.24 10.58 -3.33
CA LEU A 185 2.65 10.97 -3.22
C LEU A 185 3.56 9.74 -3.29
N TYR A 186 3.16 8.64 -2.66
CA TYR A 186 3.85 7.37 -2.74
C TYR A 186 3.99 6.87 -4.17
N LEU A 187 2.92 6.88 -4.99
CA LEU A 187 3.00 6.42 -6.38
C LEU A 187 3.96 7.27 -7.23
N LEU A 188 3.99 8.60 -7.03
CA LEU A 188 4.95 9.47 -7.70
C LEU A 188 6.40 9.12 -7.34
N PHE A 189 6.67 8.95 -6.04
CA PHE A 189 7.98 8.54 -5.55
C PHE A 189 8.37 7.14 -6.07
N PHE A 190 7.46 6.17 -5.92
CA PHE A 190 7.69 4.76 -6.17
C PHE A 190 8.01 4.48 -7.64
N LYS A 191 7.34 5.17 -8.58
CA LYS A 191 7.62 5.06 -10.03
C LYS A 191 9.09 5.34 -10.34
N SER A 192 9.62 6.46 -9.84
CA SER A 192 11.02 6.83 -10.03
C SER A 192 11.97 5.94 -9.23
N TYR A 193 11.59 5.53 -8.01
CA TYR A 193 12.40 4.64 -7.18
C TYR A 193 12.64 3.27 -7.86
N VAL A 194 11.62 2.65 -8.44
CA VAL A 194 11.78 1.37 -9.15
C VAL A 194 12.67 1.54 -10.38
N SER A 195 12.47 2.61 -11.16
CA SER A 195 13.32 2.93 -12.31
C SER A 195 14.78 3.16 -11.90
N GLN A 196 15.01 3.81 -10.75
CA GLN A 196 16.33 3.98 -10.17
C GLN A 196 17.00 2.65 -9.80
N LYS A 197 16.26 1.70 -9.20
CA LYS A 197 16.79 0.36 -8.92
C LYS A 197 17.22 -0.36 -10.20
N ASN A 198 16.43 -0.25 -11.27
CA ASN A 198 16.76 -0.83 -12.57
C ASN A 198 18.03 -0.20 -13.17
N LEU A 199 18.16 1.12 -13.10
CA LEU A 199 19.38 1.82 -13.53
C LEU A 199 20.61 1.36 -12.74
N MET A 200 20.51 1.25 -11.41
CA MET A 200 21.64 0.78 -10.59
C MET A 200 22.04 -0.67 -10.91
N LYS A 201 21.07 -1.53 -11.23
CA LYS A 201 21.34 -2.87 -11.72
C LYS A 201 22.13 -2.84 -13.04
N SER A 202 21.69 -2.06 -14.03
CA SER A 202 22.39 -1.92 -15.32
C SER A 202 23.80 -1.34 -15.15
N ILE A 203 23.99 -0.40 -14.22
CA ILE A 203 25.31 0.14 -13.87
C ILE A 203 26.23 -0.94 -13.31
N SER A 204 25.72 -1.80 -12.42
CA SER A 204 26.46 -2.93 -11.84
C SER A 204 26.86 -3.96 -12.91
N GLU A 205 25.95 -4.22 -13.85
CA GLU A 205 26.14 -5.14 -14.99
C GLU A 205 27.03 -4.53 -16.10
N GLN A 206 27.36 -3.24 -16.03
CA GLN A 206 28.20 -2.50 -16.99
C GLN A 206 27.63 -2.53 -18.43
N ASN A 207 26.32 -2.72 -18.57
CA ASN A 207 25.66 -2.72 -19.88
C ASN A 207 25.38 -1.28 -20.32
N LEU A 208 26.27 -0.72 -21.15
CA LEU A 208 26.19 0.68 -21.63
C LEU A 208 24.85 1.03 -22.28
N THR A 209 24.28 0.11 -23.06
CA THR A 209 22.97 0.32 -23.72
C THR A 209 21.87 0.41 -22.68
N ASP A 210 21.83 -0.53 -21.75
CA ASP A 210 20.79 -0.54 -20.70
C ASP A 210 20.94 0.64 -19.75
N ILE A 211 22.17 1.04 -19.38
CA ILE A 211 22.42 2.23 -18.56
C ILE A 211 21.79 3.46 -19.22
N LYS A 212 22.01 3.64 -20.52
CA LYS A 212 21.44 4.79 -21.24
C LYS A 212 19.91 4.72 -21.28
N GLN A 213 19.35 3.56 -21.62
CA GLN A 213 17.90 3.37 -21.67
C GLN A 213 17.23 3.59 -20.31
N GLN A 214 17.75 2.99 -19.24
CA GLN A 214 17.20 3.13 -17.89
C GLN A 214 17.39 4.56 -17.35
N SER A 215 18.49 5.24 -17.71
CA SER A 215 18.70 6.65 -17.36
C SER A 215 17.66 7.56 -18.00
N ASP A 216 17.34 7.35 -19.28
CA ASP A 216 16.34 8.18 -19.97
C ASP A 216 14.93 7.94 -19.40
N ALA A 217 14.60 6.68 -19.07
CA ALA A 217 13.35 6.34 -18.40
C ALA A 217 13.24 6.96 -17.00
N LEU A 218 14.31 6.90 -16.20
CA LEU A 218 14.33 7.53 -14.88
C LEU A 218 14.18 9.04 -14.96
N HIS A 219 14.90 9.69 -15.89
CA HIS A 219 14.81 11.14 -16.11
C HIS A 219 13.36 11.54 -16.44
N GLN A 220 12.75 10.83 -17.40
CA GLN A 220 11.37 11.08 -17.79
C GLN A 220 10.40 10.92 -16.61
N PHE A 221 10.49 9.82 -15.85
CA PHE A 221 9.59 9.59 -14.72
C PHE A 221 9.79 10.59 -13.59
N ALA A 222 11.04 11.01 -13.32
CA ALA A 222 11.32 12.04 -12.35
C ALA A 222 10.72 13.40 -12.78
N GLU A 223 10.87 13.80 -14.04
CA GLU A 223 10.24 15.00 -14.60
C GLU A 223 8.72 14.95 -14.53
N GLU A 224 8.10 13.86 -15.01
CA GLU A 224 6.65 13.65 -14.90
C GLU A 224 6.18 13.76 -13.45
N GLY A 225 6.89 13.11 -12.52
CA GLY A 225 6.62 13.17 -11.09
C GLY A 225 6.66 14.60 -10.57
N LYS A 226 7.68 15.38 -10.94
CA LYS A 226 7.83 16.79 -10.54
C LYS A 226 6.69 17.66 -11.09
N GLN A 227 6.22 17.41 -12.31
CA GLN A 227 5.08 18.15 -12.86
C GLN A 227 3.78 17.77 -12.16
N ASN A 228 3.53 16.48 -11.96
CA ASN A 228 2.33 15.99 -11.27
C ASN A 228 2.27 16.48 -9.81
N LEU A 229 3.43 16.55 -9.14
CA LEU A 229 3.51 17.03 -7.76
C LEU A 229 3.03 18.48 -7.61
N LYS A 230 3.22 19.34 -8.62
CA LYS A 230 2.73 20.73 -8.61
C LYS A 230 1.20 20.84 -8.55
N LEU A 231 0.50 19.78 -8.96
CA LEU A 231 -0.97 19.72 -8.95
C LEU A 231 -1.51 19.29 -7.58
N ILE A 232 -0.66 18.74 -6.71
CA ILE A 232 -1.04 18.25 -5.39
C ILE A 232 -0.93 19.37 -4.38
N GLN A 233 -2.04 19.70 -3.72
CA GLN A 233 -2.07 20.71 -2.67
C GLN A 233 -1.55 20.13 -1.34
N PRO A 234 -0.98 20.95 -0.43
CA PRO A 234 -0.64 20.52 0.92
C PRO A 234 -1.86 19.95 1.68
N PHE A 235 -1.69 18.82 2.36
CA PHE A 235 -2.78 18.22 3.14
C PHE A 235 -3.00 19.02 4.42
N LYS A 236 -4.13 19.74 4.50
CA LYS A 236 -4.45 20.61 5.64
C LYS A 236 -3.32 21.59 6.00
N GLY A 237 -2.58 22.06 4.99
CA GLY A 237 -1.44 22.96 5.14
C GLY A 237 -0.10 22.28 5.43
N ASP A 238 -0.07 20.97 5.69
CA ASP A 238 1.15 20.19 5.87
C ASP A 238 1.84 19.93 4.51
N LYS A 239 3.12 20.32 4.44
CA LYS A 239 3.96 20.20 3.24
C LYS A 239 5.04 19.12 3.34
N HIS A 240 5.24 18.48 4.49
CA HIS A 240 6.41 17.63 4.73
C HIS A 240 6.54 16.51 3.68
N LEU A 241 5.47 15.77 3.42
CA LEU A 241 5.51 14.66 2.46
C LEU A 241 5.64 15.12 1.00
N ILE A 242 5.03 16.28 0.64
CA ILE A 242 5.24 16.89 -0.68
C ILE A 242 6.70 17.27 -0.87
N GLU A 243 7.28 17.96 0.11
CA GLU A 243 8.66 18.45 0.02
C GLU A 243 9.67 17.30 -0.02
N ALA A 244 9.44 16.23 0.76
CA ALA A 244 10.26 15.03 0.70
C ALA A 244 10.15 14.33 -0.67
N THR A 245 8.93 14.22 -1.22
CA THR A 245 8.71 13.67 -2.57
C THR A 245 9.42 14.51 -3.63
N GLN A 246 9.35 15.84 -3.54
CA GLN A 246 10.04 16.76 -4.45
C GLN A 246 11.56 16.57 -4.43
N LYS A 247 12.16 16.43 -3.23
CA LYS A 247 13.59 16.21 -3.08
C LYS A 247 14.03 14.87 -3.65
N ALA A 248 13.30 13.79 -3.36
CA ALA A 248 13.60 12.47 -3.92
C ALA A 248 13.57 12.49 -5.46
N LEU A 249 12.54 13.10 -6.07
CA LEU A 249 12.44 13.24 -7.52
C LEU A 249 13.59 14.07 -8.11
N ILE A 250 14.04 15.13 -7.42
CA ILE A 250 15.21 15.91 -7.86
C ILE A 250 16.48 15.06 -7.81
N SER A 251 16.70 14.29 -6.75
CA SER A 251 17.88 13.41 -6.64
C SER A 251 17.88 12.29 -7.67
N PHE A 252 16.73 11.71 -7.97
CA PHE A 252 16.60 10.73 -9.06
C PHE A 252 16.93 11.35 -10.42
N ASP A 253 16.50 12.58 -10.67
CA ASP A 253 16.83 13.31 -11.89
C ASP A 253 18.33 13.67 -11.96
N ASP A 254 18.88 14.17 -10.85
CA ASP A 254 20.29 14.50 -10.71
C ASP A 254 21.22 13.30 -10.96
N LEU A 255 20.82 12.10 -10.53
CA LEU A 255 21.51 10.85 -10.88
C LEU A 255 21.68 10.73 -12.40
N THR A 256 20.62 10.96 -13.16
CA THR A 256 20.60 10.80 -14.62
C THR A 256 21.40 11.88 -15.35
N ILE A 257 21.27 13.14 -14.93
CA ILE A 257 21.87 14.26 -15.67
C ILE A 257 23.31 14.54 -15.25
N LYS A 258 23.67 14.31 -13.98
CA LYS A 258 25.00 14.63 -13.42
C LYS A 258 25.92 13.42 -13.39
N HIS A 259 25.41 12.26 -12.96
CA HIS A 259 26.26 11.14 -12.58
C HIS A 259 26.37 10.06 -13.67
N VAL A 260 25.26 9.69 -14.33
CA VAL A 260 25.27 8.68 -15.41
C VAL A 260 26.25 9.01 -16.55
N PRO A 261 26.38 10.27 -17.04
CA PRO A 261 27.35 10.59 -18.09
C PRO A 261 28.80 10.26 -17.68
N VAL A 262 29.15 10.45 -16.40
CA VAL A 262 30.45 10.06 -15.85
C VAL A 262 30.63 8.54 -15.88
N PHE A 263 29.56 7.80 -15.56
CA PHE A 263 29.57 6.33 -15.56
C PHE A 263 29.78 5.76 -16.97
N LEU A 264 29.02 6.27 -17.95
CA LEU A 264 29.14 5.88 -19.35
C LEU A 264 30.54 6.18 -19.90
N LYS A 265 31.11 7.35 -19.59
CA LYS A 265 32.47 7.72 -20.02
C LYS A 265 33.52 6.74 -19.48
N TYR A 266 33.43 6.38 -18.21
CA TYR A 266 34.36 5.43 -17.60
C TYR A 266 34.27 4.05 -18.24
N TYR A 267 33.06 3.50 -18.39
CA TYR A 267 32.87 2.19 -18.98
C TYR A 267 33.28 2.12 -20.46
N LEU A 268 33.06 3.20 -21.24
CA LEU A 268 33.56 3.30 -22.61
C LEU A 268 35.10 3.26 -22.67
N LEU A 269 35.77 4.04 -21.82
CA LEU A 269 37.25 4.04 -21.75
C LEU A 269 37.80 2.69 -21.30
N LYS A 270 37.12 2.03 -20.35
CA LYS A 270 37.47 0.69 -19.89
C LYS A 270 37.38 -0.35 -21.01
N ASP A 271 36.33 -0.29 -21.83
CA ASP A 271 36.19 -1.17 -23.00
C ASP A 271 37.27 -0.89 -24.05
N GLN A 272 37.50 0.38 -24.38
CA GLN A 272 38.58 0.80 -25.29
C GLN A 272 39.97 0.32 -24.83
N LEU A 273 40.26 0.44 -23.52
CA LEU A 273 41.50 -0.07 -22.93
C LEU A 273 41.61 -1.58 -23.06
N THR A 274 40.52 -2.31 -22.79
CA THR A 274 40.47 -3.78 -22.92
C THR A 274 40.73 -4.22 -24.37
N GLN A 275 40.15 -3.51 -25.34
CA GLN A 275 40.39 -3.77 -26.76
C GLN A 275 41.84 -3.45 -27.15
N ALA A 276 42.39 -2.31 -26.71
CA ALA A 276 43.77 -1.92 -26.96
C ALA A 276 44.77 -2.93 -26.37
N GLN A 277 44.48 -3.44 -25.16
CA GLN A 277 45.27 -4.50 -24.53
C GLN A 277 45.29 -5.77 -25.40
N LYS A 278 44.11 -6.25 -25.83
CA LYS A 278 44.01 -7.44 -26.70
C LYS A 278 44.77 -7.27 -28.01
N MET A 279 44.67 -6.09 -28.64
CA MET A 279 45.39 -5.79 -29.88
C MET A 279 46.91 -5.79 -29.68
N LEU A 280 47.40 -5.27 -28.55
CA LEU A 280 48.83 -5.27 -28.22
C LEU A 280 49.35 -6.67 -27.89
N GLU A 281 48.56 -7.46 -27.16
CA GLU A 281 48.86 -8.85 -26.79
C GLU A 281 48.89 -9.79 -28.01
N ALA A 282 48.05 -9.53 -29.02
CA ALA A 282 48.04 -10.27 -30.28
C ALA A 282 49.29 -10.04 -31.14
N LYS A 283 50.00 -8.92 -30.96
CA LYS A 283 51.27 -8.63 -31.65
C LYS A 283 52.44 -9.31 -30.94
N SER A 284 53.34 -9.93 -31.73
CA SER A 284 54.62 -10.41 -31.20
C SER A 284 55.44 -9.24 -30.66
N SER A 285 56.41 -9.51 -29.77
CA SER A 285 57.26 -8.45 -29.22
C SER A 285 58.05 -7.69 -30.27
N GLN A 286 58.34 -8.32 -31.42
CA GLN A 286 59.07 -7.71 -32.53
C GLN A 286 58.17 -6.84 -33.41
N ASP A 287 56.85 -7.11 -33.42
CA ASP A 287 55.86 -6.39 -34.26
C ASP A 287 55.21 -5.19 -33.54
N ARG A 288 55.52 -4.98 -32.25
CA ARG A 288 55.01 -3.86 -31.47
C ARG A 288 55.80 -2.59 -31.82
N THR A 289 55.09 -1.53 -32.16
CA THR A 289 55.68 -0.21 -32.42
C THR A 289 55.69 0.67 -31.17
N GLN A 290 56.54 1.69 -31.15
CA GLN A 290 56.51 2.72 -30.11
C GLN A 290 55.15 3.44 -30.05
N ASP A 291 54.52 3.64 -31.21
CA ASP A 291 53.19 4.25 -31.29
C ASP A 291 52.12 3.36 -30.65
N ASP A 292 52.18 2.04 -30.82
CA ASP A 292 51.27 1.10 -30.15
C ASP A 292 51.38 1.23 -28.62
N ILE A 293 52.61 1.27 -28.11
CA ILE A 293 52.88 1.38 -26.66
C ILE A 293 52.40 2.74 -26.14
N LYS A 294 52.65 3.83 -26.88
CA LYS A 294 52.19 5.17 -26.52
C LYS A 294 50.66 5.24 -26.47
N GLN A 295 49.97 4.75 -27.50
CA GLN A 295 48.50 4.76 -27.54
C GLN A 295 47.89 3.96 -26.39
N TYR A 296 48.45 2.78 -26.09
CA TYR A 296 48.02 1.98 -24.95
C TYR A 296 48.22 2.74 -23.62
N ASN A 297 49.41 3.30 -23.40
CA ASN A 297 49.73 4.06 -22.18
C ASN A 297 48.83 5.30 -22.01
N ASP A 298 48.53 6.00 -23.10
CA ASP A 298 47.62 7.14 -23.09
C ASP A 298 46.19 6.72 -22.69
N LEU A 299 45.72 5.55 -23.17
CA LEU A 299 44.43 4.98 -22.75
C LEU A 299 44.44 4.54 -21.28
N VAL A 300 45.54 3.95 -20.80
CA VAL A 300 45.71 3.61 -19.38
C VAL A 300 45.58 4.87 -18.51
N ALA A 301 46.29 5.95 -18.86
CA ALA A 301 46.25 7.21 -18.12
C ALA A 301 44.82 7.79 -18.06
N LYS A 302 44.15 7.89 -19.23
CA LYS A 302 42.76 8.39 -19.32
C LYS A 302 41.77 7.52 -18.55
N THR A 303 41.93 6.21 -18.59
CA THR A 303 41.05 5.27 -17.87
C THR A 303 41.23 5.37 -16.37
N ASN A 304 42.47 5.54 -15.89
CA ASN A 304 42.76 5.73 -14.46
C ASN A 304 42.15 7.03 -13.93
N GLU A 305 42.27 8.14 -14.68
CA GLU A 305 41.63 9.41 -14.33
C GLU A 305 40.10 9.30 -14.31
N ALA A 306 39.52 8.66 -15.34
CA ALA A 306 38.08 8.41 -15.40
C ALA A 306 37.59 7.51 -14.26
N SER A 307 38.41 6.52 -13.85
CA SER A 307 38.09 5.64 -12.72
C SER A 307 38.02 6.40 -11.39
N ALA A 308 38.95 7.32 -11.14
CA ALA A 308 38.91 8.16 -9.95
C ALA A 308 37.64 9.05 -9.93
N THR A 309 37.28 9.62 -11.07
CA THR A 309 36.08 10.45 -11.22
C THR A 309 34.80 9.62 -11.06
N PHE A 310 34.76 8.42 -11.64
CA PHE A 310 33.68 7.46 -11.49
C PHE A 310 33.45 7.11 -10.03
N ASN A 311 34.49 6.70 -9.30
CA ASN A 311 34.39 6.29 -7.91
C ASN A 311 33.85 7.43 -7.03
N LYS A 312 34.34 8.65 -7.23
CA LYS A 312 33.83 9.83 -6.52
C LYS A 312 32.36 10.10 -6.83
N SER A 313 32.01 10.11 -8.12
CA SER A 313 30.65 10.35 -8.59
C SER A 313 29.66 9.30 -8.05
N MET A 314 30.07 8.02 -8.04
CA MET A 314 29.29 6.91 -7.52
C MET A 314 29.04 7.05 -6.01
N GLY A 315 30.08 7.42 -5.25
CA GLY A 315 29.97 7.66 -3.82
C GLY A 315 28.99 8.80 -3.51
N MET A 316 29.10 9.93 -4.22
CA MET A 316 28.18 11.06 -4.05
C MET A 316 26.74 10.69 -4.40
N ALA A 317 26.53 10.03 -5.54
CA ALA A 317 25.21 9.60 -5.98
C ALA A 317 24.56 8.63 -4.98
N THR A 318 25.30 7.62 -4.52
CA THR A 318 24.78 6.62 -3.58
C THR A 318 24.42 7.26 -2.23
N GLN A 319 25.27 8.17 -1.74
CA GLN A 319 25.01 8.87 -0.49
C GLN A 319 23.76 9.75 -0.57
N ASP A 320 23.60 10.52 -1.65
CA ASP A 320 22.44 11.39 -1.84
C ASP A 320 21.14 10.58 -1.98
N LEU A 321 21.16 9.51 -2.80
CA LEU A 321 20.00 8.64 -3.00
C LEU A 321 19.53 8.01 -1.69
N ASN A 322 20.45 7.42 -0.92
CA ASN A 322 20.10 6.83 0.37
C ASN A 322 19.52 7.89 1.32
N ALA A 323 20.15 9.06 1.39
CA ALA A 323 19.66 10.15 2.24
C ALA A 323 18.24 10.60 1.85
N GLN A 324 17.93 10.74 0.55
CA GLN A 324 16.59 11.16 0.15
C GLN A 324 15.54 10.05 0.29
N ILE A 325 15.91 8.78 0.09
CA ILE A 325 15.00 7.65 0.34
C ILE A 325 14.67 7.56 1.83
N ASP A 326 15.67 7.66 2.70
CA ASP A 326 15.48 7.66 4.15
C ASP A 326 14.63 8.87 4.59
N HIS A 327 14.93 10.05 4.07
CA HIS A 327 14.14 11.26 4.34
C HIS A 327 12.68 11.11 3.89
N TRP A 328 12.43 10.48 2.74
CA TRP A 328 11.07 10.22 2.27
C TRP A 328 10.33 9.26 3.20
N ASN A 329 10.97 8.16 3.61
CA ASN A 329 10.40 7.19 4.54
C ASN A 329 10.08 7.83 5.91
N GLU A 330 10.95 8.70 6.42
CA GLU A 330 10.73 9.46 7.65
C GLU A 330 9.57 10.44 7.52
N ALA A 331 9.51 11.18 6.41
CA ALA A 331 8.42 12.12 6.13
C ALA A 331 7.06 11.40 5.99
N GLN A 332 7.05 10.22 5.36
CA GLN A 332 5.86 9.37 5.27
C GLN A 332 5.40 8.93 6.67
N SER A 333 6.30 8.40 7.50
CA SER A 333 5.97 8.01 8.87
C SER A 333 5.44 9.18 9.68
N PHE A 334 6.14 10.33 9.64
CA PHE A 334 5.74 11.54 10.33
C PHE A 334 4.35 12.03 9.88
N PHE A 335 4.08 11.98 8.58
CA PHE A 335 2.79 12.37 8.02
C PHE A 335 1.66 11.47 8.55
N LEU A 336 1.85 10.15 8.52
CA LEU A 336 0.87 9.21 9.06
C LEU A 336 0.67 9.43 10.56
N ASP A 337 1.74 9.57 11.34
CA ASP A 337 1.69 9.82 12.80
C ASP A 337 0.99 11.14 13.16
N SER A 338 1.13 12.17 12.31
CA SER A 338 0.58 13.50 12.57
C SER A 338 -0.90 13.62 12.23
N HIS A 339 -1.36 12.88 11.21
CA HIS A 339 -2.72 13.05 10.68
C HIS A 339 -3.66 11.88 10.97
N ILE A 340 -3.14 10.70 11.34
CA ILE A 340 -3.96 9.59 11.81
C ILE A 340 -4.16 9.75 13.32
N PRO A 341 -5.42 9.88 13.80
CA PRO A 341 -5.68 10.02 15.21
C PRO A 341 -5.06 8.87 16.02
N ALA A 342 -4.39 9.19 17.13
CA ALA A 342 -3.95 8.17 18.08
C ALA A 342 -5.15 7.48 18.77
N GLU A 343 -4.88 6.38 19.48
CA GLU A 343 -5.88 5.66 20.28
C GLU A 343 -6.66 6.59 21.23
#